data_AF-A0AA36XL89-F1
#
_entry.id   AF-A0AA36XL89-F1
#
_cell.length_a   1.000
_cell.length_b   1.000
_cell.length_c   1.000
_cell.angle_alpha   90.00
_cell.angle_beta   90.00
_cell.angle_gamma   90.00
#
_symmetry.space_group_name_H-M   'P 1'
#
loop_
_entity.id
_entity.type
_entity.pdbx_description
1 polymer ?
#
loop_
_entity_poly.entity_id
_entity_poly.type
_entity_poly.pdbx_seq_one_letter_code
_entity_poly.pdbx_strand_id
1 'polypeptide(L)'
;MCEDRQFPTKAKIPGFAISYQFFDFKKYLSLNEEDRKLMVLQVIHQGMLDIAADYNWDTKPLEEAYQSCLTSDLTFKRQIKKRKLSPNRKQYLSLWAYCDQHHFKITWTVSDKKGEIVKQGTLLTEQPSYIDILRSLNFHWVDDEHFIVESKYRGLISDTWEVDISNSAVLATCWF
;
A
#
# COMPACT_ATOMS: atom_id res chain seq x y z
N MET A 1 21.80 28.81 -11.20
CA MET A 1 23.06 28.34 -11.82
C MET A 1 23.86 27.70 -10.70
N CYS A 2 23.91 26.37 -10.66
CA CYS A 2 24.80 25.60 -9.79
C CYS A 2 25.57 24.69 -10.75
N GLU A 3 26.73 25.19 -11.16
CA GLU A 3 27.71 24.46 -11.96
C GLU A 3 28.40 23.41 -11.08
N ASP A 4 28.63 22.23 -11.66
CA ASP A 4 29.53 21.16 -11.23
C ASP A 4 29.29 20.48 -9.86
N ARG A 5 28.09 19.92 -9.65
CA ARG A 5 27.97 18.79 -8.70
C ARG A 5 28.09 17.47 -9.47
N GLN A 6 29.28 16.89 -9.49
CA GLN A 6 29.45 15.54 -9.99
C GLN A 6 28.91 14.54 -8.96
N PHE A 7 28.02 13.65 -9.38
CA PHE A 7 27.58 12.55 -8.52
C PHE A 7 28.75 11.61 -8.23
N PRO A 8 28.80 11.00 -7.04
CA PRO A 8 29.83 10.01 -6.74
C PRO A 8 29.67 8.79 -7.64
N THR A 9 30.76 8.06 -7.84
CA THR A 9 30.75 6.80 -8.59
C THR A 9 29.76 5.81 -7.95
N LYS A 10 28.83 5.28 -8.75
CA LYS A 10 27.85 4.29 -8.29
C LYS A 10 28.56 3.01 -7.85
N ALA A 11 28.41 2.62 -6.59
CA ALA A 11 28.93 1.35 -6.09
C ALA A 11 28.17 0.18 -6.73
N LYS A 12 28.89 -0.85 -7.19
CA LYS A 12 28.31 -2.10 -7.69
C LYS A 12 28.05 -3.04 -6.53
N ILE A 13 26.80 -3.06 -6.04
CA ILE A 13 26.36 -3.94 -4.96
C ILE A 13 25.46 -5.01 -5.57
N PRO A 14 25.81 -6.31 -5.50
CA PRO A 14 24.97 -7.38 -6.05
C PRO A 14 23.55 -7.33 -5.50
N GLY A 15 22.55 -7.33 -6.39
CA GLY A 15 21.13 -7.26 -6.03
C GLY A 15 20.59 -5.86 -5.75
N PHE A 16 21.41 -4.82 -5.87
CA PHE A 16 20.98 -3.43 -5.69
C PHE A 16 21.38 -2.57 -6.89
N ALA A 17 20.54 -1.58 -7.22
CA ALA A 17 20.84 -0.53 -8.17
C ALA A 17 20.73 0.83 -7.47
N ILE A 18 21.61 1.76 -7.83
CA ILE A 18 21.72 3.07 -7.18
C ILE A 18 21.59 4.14 -8.26
N SER A 19 20.70 5.11 -8.03
CA SER A 19 20.62 6.34 -8.80
C SER A 19 20.73 7.54 -7.87
N TYR A 20 21.39 8.60 -8.34
CA TYR A 20 21.51 9.86 -7.63
C TYR A 20 20.70 10.91 -8.36
N GLN A 21 19.82 11.58 -7.63
CA GLN A 21 18.93 12.62 -8.16
C GLN A 21 19.19 13.94 -7.47
N PHE A 22 19.13 15.04 -8.22
CA PHE A 22 19.08 16.36 -7.62
C PHE A 22 17.69 16.63 -7.06
N PHE A 23 17.62 17.01 -5.79
CA PHE A 23 16.38 17.35 -5.12
C PHE A 23 16.46 18.79 -4.58
N ASP A 24 15.59 19.66 -5.09
CA ASP A 24 15.50 21.04 -4.60
C ASP A 24 14.61 21.11 -3.34
N PHE A 25 15.25 20.92 -2.19
CA PHE A 25 14.56 21.00 -0.89
C PHE A 25 13.92 22.36 -0.64
N LYS A 26 14.51 23.46 -1.15
CA LYS A 26 13.95 24.80 -0.94
C LYS A 26 12.62 24.93 -1.70
N LYS A 27 12.60 24.51 -2.96
CA LYS A 27 11.36 24.43 -3.75
C LYS A 27 10.36 23.51 -3.08
N TYR A 28 10.75 22.29 -2.73
CA TYR A 28 9.88 21.31 -2.07
C TYR A 28 9.18 21.88 -0.83
N LEU A 29 9.92 22.53 0.07
CA LEU A 29 9.36 23.12 1.29
C LEU A 29 8.42 24.30 1.02
N SER A 30 8.52 24.97 -0.13
CA SER A 30 7.61 26.06 -0.53
C SER A 30 6.32 25.59 -1.23
N LEU A 31 6.28 24.35 -1.72
CA LEU A 31 5.13 23.80 -2.46
C LEU A 31 3.98 23.41 -1.52
N ASN A 32 2.77 23.35 -2.08
CA ASN A 32 1.61 22.73 -1.42
C ASN A 32 1.78 21.21 -1.34
N GLU A 33 0.84 20.53 -0.68
CA GLU A 33 0.93 19.09 -0.48
C GLU A 33 0.95 18.28 -1.79
N GLU A 34 0.04 18.59 -2.72
CA GLU A 34 -0.09 17.89 -4.00
C GLU A 34 1.18 18.00 -4.84
N ASP A 35 1.70 19.22 -4.98
CA ASP A 35 2.92 19.51 -5.72
C ASP A 35 4.16 18.86 -5.10
N ARG A 36 4.19 18.73 -3.76
CA ARG A 36 5.25 17.98 -3.08
C ARG A 36 5.22 16.50 -3.46
N LYS A 37 4.04 15.87 -3.49
CA LYS A 37 3.91 14.46 -3.89
C LYS A 37 4.36 14.25 -5.34
N LEU A 38 3.94 15.14 -6.24
CA LEU A 38 4.36 15.11 -7.64
C LEU A 38 5.87 15.24 -7.78
N MET A 39 6.50 16.16 -7.04
CA MET A 39 7.95 16.35 -7.07
C MET A 39 8.69 15.10 -6.58
N VAL A 40 8.21 14.42 -5.53
CA VAL A 40 8.78 13.15 -5.05
C VAL A 40 8.60 12.04 -6.09
N LEU A 41 7.41 11.91 -6.68
CA LEU A 41 7.13 10.90 -7.71
C LEU A 41 8.05 11.09 -8.93
N GLN A 42 8.23 12.33 -9.40
CA GLN A 42 9.10 12.65 -10.53
C GLN A 42 10.55 12.22 -10.28
N VAL A 43 11.05 12.47 -9.06
CA VAL A 43 12.41 12.10 -8.67
C VAL A 43 12.58 10.58 -8.58
N ILE A 44 11.59 9.87 -8.04
CA ILE A 44 11.58 8.40 -8.01
C ILE A 44 11.56 7.84 -9.44
N HIS A 45 10.68 8.36 -10.29
CA HIS A 45 10.54 7.92 -11.67
C HIS A 45 11.82 8.15 -12.48
N GLN A 46 12.43 9.34 -12.37
CA GLN A 46 13.72 9.63 -13.01
C GLN A 46 14.82 8.70 -12.49
N GLY A 47 14.87 8.45 -11.18
CA GLY A 47 15.81 7.49 -10.59
C GLY A 47 15.67 6.08 -11.17
N MET A 48 14.43 5.63 -11.39
CA MET A 48 14.13 4.33 -11.99
C MET A 48 14.51 4.28 -13.48
N LEU A 49 14.29 5.36 -14.24
CA LEU A 49 14.71 5.46 -15.64
C LEU A 49 16.23 5.44 -15.78
N ASP A 50 16.96 6.14 -14.90
CA ASP A 50 18.42 6.12 -14.90
C ASP A 50 18.97 4.71 -14.64
N ILE A 51 18.33 3.96 -13.73
CA ILE A 51 18.66 2.55 -13.50
C ILE A 51 18.35 1.73 -14.75
N ALA A 52 17.16 1.90 -15.35
CA ALA A 52 16.82 1.17 -16.57
C ALA A 52 17.82 1.43 -17.70
N ALA A 53 18.32 2.67 -17.84
CA ALA A 53 19.35 3.01 -18.81
C ALA A 53 20.69 2.32 -18.51
N ASP A 54 21.15 2.32 -17.25
CA ASP A 54 22.40 1.67 -16.84
C ASP A 54 22.41 0.16 -17.16
N TYR A 55 21.24 -0.49 -17.05
CA TYR A 55 21.08 -1.93 -17.26
C TYR A 55 20.44 -2.30 -18.62
N ASN A 56 20.17 -1.32 -19.48
CA ASN A 56 19.49 -1.48 -20.76
C ASN A 56 18.15 -2.25 -20.65
N TRP A 57 17.34 -1.90 -19.64
CA TRP A 57 16.01 -2.45 -19.43
C TRP A 57 14.97 -1.68 -20.26
N ASP A 58 13.87 -2.38 -20.60
CA ASP A 58 12.69 -1.73 -21.17
C ASP A 58 12.09 -0.75 -20.14
N THR A 59 11.91 0.50 -20.56
CA THR A 59 11.37 1.57 -19.72
C THR A 59 9.84 1.60 -19.73
N LYS A 60 9.18 0.90 -20.66
CA LYS A 60 7.72 0.93 -20.81
C LYS A 60 6.97 0.57 -19.51
N PRO A 61 7.33 -0.48 -18.75
CA PRO A 61 6.66 -0.77 -17.48
C PRO A 61 6.81 0.33 -16.43
N LEU A 62 7.92 1.07 -16.45
CA LEU A 62 8.18 2.17 -15.52
C LEU A 62 7.35 3.41 -15.86
N GLU A 63 7.17 3.68 -17.16
CA GLU A 63 6.29 4.75 -17.64
C GLU A 63 4.83 4.44 -17.32
N GLU A 64 4.38 3.21 -17.59
CA GLU A 64 3.03 2.76 -17.24
C GLU A 64 2.75 2.89 -15.74
N ALA A 65 3.72 2.53 -14.89
CA ALA A 65 3.62 2.69 -13.44
C ALA A 65 3.51 4.16 -13.03
N TYR A 66 4.33 5.05 -13.63
CA TYR A 66 4.27 6.49 -13.36
C TYR A 66 2.90 7.09 -13.74
N GLN A 67 2.38 6.76 -14.92
CA GLN A 67 1.05 7.18 -15.35
C GLN A 67 -0.06 6.61 -14.44
N SER A 68 0.08 5.36 -13.99
CA SER A 68 -0.85 4.77 -13.03
C SER A 68 -0.88 5.54 -11.70
N CYS A 69 0.27 6.04 -11.23
CA CYS A 69 0.33 6.89 -10.03
C CYS A 69 -0.42 8.22 -10.24
N LEU A 70 -0.20 8.89 -11.37
CA LEU A 70 -0.87 10.16 -11.70
C LEU A 70 -2.38 10.00 -11.81
N THR A 71 -2.84 8.96 -12.51
CA THR A 71 -4.28 8.66 -12.68
C THR A 71 -4.98 8.26 -11.38
N SER A 72 -4.23 7.79 -10.38
CA SER A 72 -4.77 7.39 -9.06
C SER A 72 -4.71 8.51 -8.02
N ASP A 73 -4.39 9.74 -8.43
CA ASP A 73 -4.18 10.89 -7.52
C ASP A 73 -3.18 10.59 -6.39
N LEU A 74 -2.15 9.78 -6.72
CA LEU A 74 -1.12 9.35 -5.77
C LEU A 74 -1.67 8.64 -4.52
N THR A 75 -2.89 8.10 -4.62
CA THR A 75 -3.50 7.25 -3.60
C THR A 75 -3.28 5.79 -3.92
N PHE A 76 -2.92 5.01 -2.90
CA PHE A 76 -2.89 3.56 -3.02
C PHE A 76 -4.24 3.02 -2.59
N LYS A 77 -4.96 2.33 -3.49
CA LYS A 77 -6.17 1.59 -3.14
C LYS A 77 -6.15 0.22 -3.80
N ARG A 78 -6.16 -0.83 -2.98
CA ARG A 78 -6.05 -2.20 -3.51
C ARG A 78 -6.74 -3.24 -2.63
N GLN A 79 -7.34 -4.24 -3.25
CA GLN A 79 -7.79 -5.44 -2.55
C GLN A 79 -6.57 -6.23 -2.02
N ILE A 80 -6.61 -6.56 -0.73
CA ILE A 80 -5.57 -7.32 -0.05
C ILE A 80 -5.93 -8.80 -0.14
N LYS A 81 -5.05 -9.58 -0.80
CA LYS A 81 -5.22 -11.03 -1.02
C LYS A 81 -6.54 -11.38 -1.71
N LYS A 82 -6.74 -12.66 -1.98
CA LYS A 82 -7.97 -13.15 -2.62
C LYS A 82 -9.13 -13.15 -1.62
N ARG A 83 -10.31 -12.73 -2.06
CA ARG A 83 -11.55 -12.81 -1.27
C ARG A 83 -11.85 -14.23 -0.80
N LYS A 84 -12.46 -14.39 0.38
CA LYS A 84 -12.79 -15.69 0.97
C LYS A 84 -14.29 -15.89 1.04
N LEU A 85 -14.76 -17.05 0.60
CA LEU A 85 -16.17 -17.41 0.62
C LEU A 85 -16.59 -17.83 2.04
N SER A 86 -17.78 -17.42 2.47
CA SER A 86 -18.36 -17.77 3.77
C SER A 86 -18.59 -19.29 3.90
N PRO A 87 -18.69 -19.84 5.13
CA PRO A 87 -18.95 -21.26 5.35
C PRO A 87 -20.22 -21.77 4.65
N ASN A 88 -21.33 -21.02 4.73
CA ASN A 88 -22.58 -21.34 4.00
C ASN A 88 -22.51 -21.05 2.49
N ARG A 89 -21.37 -20.56 2.01
CA ARG A 89 -21.10 -20.24 0.61
C ARG A 89 -22.02 -19.19 0.00
N LYS A 90 -22.62 -18.29 0.78
CA LYS A 90 -23.53 -17.25 0.26
C LYS A 90 -22.85 -15.89 0.05
N GLN A 91 -21.73 -15.64 0.70
CA GLN A 91 -21.10 -14.33 0.75
C GLN A 91 -19.58 -14.40 0.58
N TYR A 92 -18.95 -13.30 0.21
CA TYR A 92 -17.52 -13.14 0.09
C TYR A 92 -17.00 -12.04 1.01
N LEU A 93 -15.96 -12.35 1.77
CA LEU A 93 -15.17 -11.38 2.54
C LEU A 93 -13.98 -10.90 1.70
N SER A 94 -13.82 -9.58 1.59
CA SER A 94 -12.67 -8.94 0.96
C SER A 94 -12.10 -7.87 1.87
N LEU A 95 -10.78 -7.83 2.01
CA LEU A 95 -10.07 -6.74 2.66
C LEU A 95 -9.51 -5.77 1.61
N TRP A 96 -9.49 -4.48 1.95
CA TRP A 96 -8.99 -3.43 1.09
C TRP A 96 -8.01 -2.57 1.88
N ALA A 97 -6.89 -2.25 1.25
CA ALA A 97 -5.95 -1.27 1.72
C ALA A 97 -6.23 0.06 1.02
N TYR A 98 -6.19 1.13 1.80
CA TYR A 98 -6.12 2.49 1.31
C TYR A 98 -4.92 3.18 1.98
N CYS A 99 -4.11 3.90 1.21
CA CYS A 99 -3.06 4.74 1.76
C CYS A 99 -3.01 6.06 0.99
N ASP A 100 -3.08 7.15 1.73
CA ASP A 100 -2.70 8.47 1.26
C ASP A 100 -1.50 8.98 2.09
N GLN A 101 -1.23 10.28 2.02
CA GLN A 101 -0.11 10.90 2.72
C GLN A 101 -0.31 11.01 4.24
N HIS A 102 -1.54 10.90 4.73
CA HIS A 102 -1.88 11.12 6.14
C HIS A 102 -2.37 9.86 6.81
N HIS A 103 -3.01 8.98 6.06
CA HIS A 103 -3.70 7.83 6.60
C HIS A 103 -3.44 6.59 5.76
N PHE A 104 -3.10 5.53 6.47
CA PHE A 104 -3.26 4.16 6.03
C PHE A 104 -4.52 3.58 6.67
N LYS A 105 -5.36 2.92 5.87
CA LYS A 105 -6.61 2.31 6.32
C LYS A 105 -6.71 0.91 5.77
N ILE A 106 -7.19 0.01 6.62
CA ILE A 106 -7.66 -1.31 6.19
C ILE A 106 -9.15 -1.34 6.39
N THR A 107 -9.88 -1.61 5.33
CA THR A 107 -11.33 -1.79 5.37
C THR A 107 -11.69 -3.21 4.96
N TRP A 108 -12.89 -3.62 5.33
CA TRP A 108 -13.45 -4.90 4.96
C TRP A 108 -14.79 -4.69 4.28
N THR A 109 -15.12 -5.60 3.38
CA THR A 109 -16.39 -5.64 2.67
C THR A 109 -16.88 -7.08 2.64
N VAL A 110 -18.18 -7.25 2.83
CA VAL A 110 -18.89 -8.51 2.63
C VAL A 110 -19.85 -8.30 1.47
N SER A 111 -19.67 -9.07 0.41
CA SER A 111 -20.53 -9.03 -0.77
C SER A 111 -21.26 -10.35 -0.98
N ASP A 112 -22.40 -10.29 -1.67
CA ASP A 112 -23.13 -11.49 -2.09
C ASP A 112 -22.43 -12.19 -3.28
N LYS A 113 -23.04 -13.26 -3.80
CA LYS A 113 -22.50 -13.97 -4.99
C LYS A 113 -22.51 -13.14 -6.27
N LYS A 114 -23.36 -12.12 -6.37
CA LYS A 114 -23.44 -11.22 -7.52
C LYS A 114 -22.39 -10.13 -7.45
N GLY A 115 -21.79 -9.91 -6.28
CA GLY A 115 -20.75 -8.92 -6.02
C GLY A 115 -21.28 -7.66 -5.34
N GLU A 116 -22.57 -7.61 -5.02
CA GLU A 116 -23.18 -6.47 -4.34
C GLU A 116 -22.69 -6.42 -2.89
N ILE A 117 -22.19 -5.26 -2.46
CA ILE A 117 -21.71 -5.07 -1.09
C ILE A 117 -22.92 -4.99 -0.16
N VAL A 118 -23.00 -5.94 0.77
CA VAL A 118 -24.09 -6.02 1.75
C VAL A 118 -23.67 -5.36 3.07
N LYS A 119 -22.39 -5.48 3.42
CA LYS A 119 -21.81 -4.91 4.65
C LYS A 119 -20.38 -4.45 4.41
N GLN A 120 -19.94 -3.45 5.16
CA GLN A 120 -18.57 -2.94 5.10
C GLN A 120 -18.21 -2.25 6.41
N GLY A 121 -16.91 -2.12 6.67
CA GLY A 121 -16.41 -1.39 7.83
C GLY A 121 -14.92 -1.11 7.74
N THR A 122 -14.43 -0.35 8.71
CA THR A 122 -13.00 -0.06 8.85
C THR A 122 -12.43 -0.98 9.93
N LEU A 123 -11.34 -1.68 9.61
CA LEU A 123 -10.62 -2.53 10.53
C LEU A 123 -9.65 -1.71 11.39
N LEU A 124 -8.86 -0.85 10.74
CA LEU A 124 -7.90 0.03 11.39
C LEU A 124 -7.65 1.29 10.56
N THR A 125 -7.21 2.35 11.24
CA THR A 125 -6.69 3.58 10.64
C THR A 125 -5.42 3.95 11.38
N GLU A 126 -4.32 4.06 10.64
CA GLU A 126 -2.97 4.29 11.16
C GLU A 126 -2.21 5.28 10.27
N GLN A 127 -0.97 5.61 10.64
CA GLN A 127 -0.08 6.41 9.80
C GLN A 127 0.39 5.64 8.54
N PRO A 128 0.77 6.33 7.44
CA PRO A 128 1.18 5.69 6.19
C PRO A 128 2.36 4.70 6.32
N SER A 129 3.25 4.91 7.28
CA SER A 129 4.38 4.02 7.56
C SER A 129 3.95 2.60 7.96
N TYR A 130 2.70 2.42 8.39
CA TYR A 130 2.16 1.12 8.78
C TYR A 130 1.80 0.20 7.61
N ILE A 131 1.96 0.67 6.36
CA ILE A 131 1.61 -0.08 5.13
C ILE A 131 2.31 -1.45 5.02
N ASP A 132 3.45 -1.66 5.68
CA ASP A 132 4.17 -2.94 5.66
C ASP A 132 3.38 -4.10 6.27
N ILE A 133 2.38 -3.82 7.13
CA ILE A 133 1.49 -4.84 7.72
C ILE A 133 0.74 -5.64 6.64
N LEU A 134 0.55 -5.07 5.44
CA LEU A 134 -0.15 -5.75 4.34
C LEU A 134 0.46 -7.12 3.99
N ARG A 135 1.76 -7.30 4.21
CA ARG A 135 2.47 -8.56 3.92
C ARG A 135 2.16 -9.64 4.95
N SER A 136 1.94 -9.26 6.21
CA SER A 136 1.71 -10.18 7.34
C SER A 136 0.24 -10.53 7.56
N LEU A 137 -0.71 -9.78 6.97
CA LEU A 137 -2.13 -9.98 7.23
C LEU A 137 -2.68 -11.27 6.65
N ASN A 138 -3.47 -11.99 7.44
CA ASN A 138 -4.31 -13.08 6.99
C ASN A 138 -5.71 -12.87 7.57
N PHE A 139 -6.73 -13.47 6.96
CA PHE A 139 -8.10 -13.34 7.45
C PHE A 139 -8.88 -14.60 7.14
N HIS A 140 -9.88 -14.95 7.93
CA HIS A 140 -10.72 -16.12 7.68
C HIS A 140 -12.07 -15.96 8.37
N TRP A 141 -13.08 -16.65 7.82
CA TRP A 141 -14.38 -16.77 8.47
C TRP A 141 -14.27 -17.69 9.67
N VAL A 142 -14.94 -17.32 10.77
CA VAL A 142 -15.17 -18.18 11.93
C VAL A 142 -16.49 -18.92 11.74
N ASP A 143 -17.52 -18.17 11.37
CA ASP A 143 -18.84 -18.68 10.97
C ASP A 143 -19.42 -17.82 9.83
N ASP A 144 -20.74 -17.76 9.68
CA ASP A 144 -21.40 -17.00 8.62
C ASP A 144 -21.54 -15.49 8.92
N GLU A 145 -21.33 -15.06 10.16
CA GLU A 145 -21.50 -13.68 10.62
C GLU A 145 -20.22 -13.10 11.26
N HIS A 146 -19.23 -13.95 11.56
CA HIS A 146 -17.98 -13.57 12.19
C HIS A 146 -16.77 -13.91 11.34
N PHE A 147 -15.79 -13.00 11.34
CA PHE A 147 -14.47 -13.27 10.76
C PHE A 147 -13.36 -12.69 11.61
N ILE A 148 -12.18 -13.28 11.46
CA ILE A 148 -10.96 -12.84 12.11
C ILE A 148 -9.99 -12.32 11.05
N VAL A 149 -9.34 -11.21 11.36
CA VAL A 149 -8.14 -10.72 10.67
C VAL A 149 -6.98 -10.79 11.66
N GLU A 150 -5.86 -11.34 11.24
CA GLU A 150 -4.65 -11.50 12.06
C GLU A 150 -3.43 -10.96 11.31
N SER A 151 -2.53 -10.28 12.02
CA SER A 151 -1.19 -9.97 11.53
C SER A 151 -0.18 -10.93 12.17
N LYS A 152 0.71 -11.50 11.35
CA LYS A 152 1.81 -12.35 11.85
C LYS A 152 3.17 -11.70 11.65
N TYR A 153 3.88 -11.46 12.76
CA TYR A 153 5.27 -11.03 12.72
C TYR A 153 6.19 -12.15 13.23
N ARG A 154 7.16 -12.57 12.40
CA ARG A 154 8.11 -13.66 12.72
C ARG A 154 7.46 -14.94 13.26
N GLY A 155 6.29 -15.30 12.74
CA GLY A 155 5.58 -16.53 13.11
C GLY A 155 4.70 -16.41 14.36
N LEU A 156 4.71 -15.26 15.04
CA LEU A 156 3.80 -14.95 16.15
C LEU A 156 2.67 -14.06 15.66
N ILE A 157 1.46 -14.27 16.16
CA ILE A 157 0.34 -13.36 15.94
C ILE A 157 0.63 -12.09 16.73
N SER A 158 0.79 -10.95 16.06
CA SER A 158 1.03 -9.66 16.70
C SER A 158 -0.29 -8.97 17.05
N ASP A 159 -1.26 -9.05 16.14
CA ASP A 159 -2.52 -8.33 16.24
C ASP A 159 -3.65 -9.21 15.72
N THR A 160 -4.79 -9.18 16.41
CA THR A 160 -6.00 -9.89 16.02
C THR A 160 -7.20 -8.95 16.10
N TRP A 161 -7.98 -8.92 15.03
CA TRP A 161 -9.26 -8.22 14.95
C TRP A 161 -10.35 -9.24 14.70
N GLU A 162 -11.30 -9.32 15.62
CA GLU A 162 -12.53 -10.09 15.44
C GLU A 162 -13.64 -9.13 15.02
N VAL A 163 -14.38 -9.51 13.98
CA VAL A 163 -15.44 -8.67 13.41
C VAL A 163 -16.75 -9.44 13.37
N ASP A 164 -17.75 -8.88 14.04
CA ASP A 164 -19.16 -9.28 13.93
C ASP A 164 -19.84 -8.40 12.88
N ILE A 165 -20.24 -9.02 11.77
CA ILE A 165 -20.84 -8.36 10.60
C ILE A 165 -22.26 -7.88 10.90
N SER A 166 -22.98 -8.51 11.84
CA SER A 166 -24.36 -8.16 12.18
C SER A 166 -24.42 -6.73 12.72
N ASN A 167 -23.48 -6.40 13.61
CA ASN A 167 -23.38 -5.10 14.30
C ASN A 167 -22.24 -4.21 13.77
N SER A 168 -21.43 -4.70 12.83
CA SER A 168 -20.21 -4.02 12.35
C SER A 168 -19.23 -3.68 13.49
N ALA A 169 -19.28 -4.46 14.57
CA ALA A 169 -18.42 -4.29 15.73
C ALA A 169 -17.05 -4.92 15.44
N VAL A 170 -15.99 -4.17 15.74
CA VAL A 170 -14.61 -4.64 15.65
C VAL A 170 -14.05 -4.73 17.05
N LEU A 171 -13.71 -5.94 17.48
CA LEU A 171 -12.99 -6.19 18.72
C LEU A 171 -11.52 -6.42 18.37
N ALA A 172 -10.67 -5.45 18.72
CA ALA A 172 -9.23 -5.57 18.57
C ALA A 172 -8.62 -6.17 19.84
N THR A 173 -7.84 -7.24 19.69
CA THR A 173 -7.00 -7.79 20.76
C THR A 173 -5.55 -7.70 20.30
N CYS A 174 -4.79 -6.80 20.94
CA CYS A 174 -3.34 -6.74 20.81
C CYS A 174 -2.73 -7.55 21.95
N TRP A 175 -2.00 -8.61 21.63
CA TRP A 175 -1.22 -9.35 22.61
C TRP A 175 0.21 -8.80 22.56
N PHE A 176 0.54 -7.93 23.52
CA PHE A 176 1.90 -7.41 23.72
C PHE A 176 2.86 -8.51 24.19
#